data_AF-A0A1X4G7N5-F1
#
_entry.id   AF-A0A1X4G7N5-F1
#
_cell.length_a   1.000
_cell.length_b   1.000
_cell.length_c   1.000
_cell.angle_alpha   90.00
_cell.angle_beta   90.00
_cell.angle_gamma   90.00
#
_symmetry.space_group_name_H-M   'P 1'
#
loop_
_entity.id
_entity.type
_entity.pdbx_description
1 polymer ?
#
loop_
_entity_poly.entity_id
_entity_poly.type
_entity_poly.pdbx_seq_one_letter_code
_entity_poly.pdbx_strand_id
1 'polypeptide(L)'
;MSIFDLIQNLMSKPKNPELDKVRQQHDNLPTSKYFDDTNISDEVFLHDYKESVERGHELALVFVATIQEHYTRDEIEKVTEDIVRCVSYLIGNCRMFPDVDYKDIWYTDYYDLIQLAQDMRLGDYSLPHWPEEQNISRRYLELTVSDLVQIFLAFLEESIIEEYSFEDNTEEFTNYLLRETLKTRRRVRRQKDRESQTIPFIERIPTEL
;
A
#
# COMPACT_ATOMS: atom_id res chain seq x y z
N MET A 1 -38.84 11.14 1.48
CA MET A 1 -37.61 10.44 1.07
C MET A 1 -38.05 9.23 0.25
N SER A 2 -37.65 9.16 -1.02
CA SER A 2 -38.09 8.11 -1.94
C SER A 2 -37.34 6.80 -1.68
N ILE A 3 -37.96 5.65 -2.00
CA ILE A 3 -37.27 4.35 -2.04
C ILE A 3 -36.08 4.39 -3.00
N PHE A 4 -36.19 5.19 -4.06
CA PHE A 4 -35.12 5.41 -5.01
C PHE A 4 -33.92 6.13 -4.36
N ASP A 5 -34.17 7.17 -3.54
CA ASP A 5 -33.12 7.86 -2.78
C ASP A 5 -32.48 6.93 -1.73
N LEU A 6 -33.28 6.04 -1.14
CA LEU A 6 -32.80 5.06 -0.17
C LEU A 6 -31.89 4.01 -0.83
N ILE A 7 -32.29 3.49 -1.99
CA ILE A 7 -31.49 2.55 -2.79
C ILE A 7 -30.22 3.26 -3.30
N GLN A 8 -30.32 4.49 -3.76
CA GLN A 8 -29.17 5.26 -4.25
C GLN A 8 -28.19 5.61 -3.11
N ASN A 9 -28.68 5.88 -1.89
CA ASN A 9 -27.85 6.02 -0.69
C ASN A 9 -27.29 4.70 -0.14
N LEU A 10 -27.94 3.56 -0.42
CA LEU A 10 -27.42 2.23 -0.11
C LEU A 10 -26.37 1.77 -1.14
N MET A 11 -26.52 2.22 -2.39
CA MET A 11 -25.63 1.91 -3.52
C MET A 11 -24.43 2.85 -3.58
N SER A 12 -24.53 4.07 -3.08
CA SER A 12 -23.36 4.92 -2.85
C SER A 12 -22.58 4.33 -1.69
N LYS A 13 -21.41 3.73 -1.96
CA LYS A 13 -20.51 3.20 -0.92
C LYS A 13 -20.33 4.31 0.14
N PRO A 14 -20.82 4.15 1.38
CA PRO A 14 -20.66 5.20 2.38
C PRO A 14 -19.16 5.32 2.66
N LYS A 15 -18.56 6.43 2.23
CA LYS A 15 -17.19 6.79 2.61
C LYS A 15 -17.16 6.87 4.13
N ASN A 16 -16.24 6.14 4.77
CA ASN A 16 -16.10 6.16 6.22
C ASN A 16 -15.52 7.55 6.61
N PRO A 17 -16.32 8.45 7.21
CA PRO A 17 -15.88 9.82 7.44
C PRO A 17 -14.74 9.92 8.45
N GLU A 18 -14.66 8.98 9.40
CA GLU A 18 -13.55 8.92 10.35
C GLU A 18 -12.25 8.50 9.67
N LEU A 19 -12.31 7.59 8.70
CA LEU A 19 -11.13 7.20 7.93
C LEU A 19 -10.63 8.35 7.07
N ASP A 20 -11.53 9.08 6.42
CA ASP A 20 -11.17 10.24 5.61
C ASP A 20 -10.56 11.36 6.47
N LYS A 21 -11.08 11.56 7.69
CA LYS A 21 -10.51 12.49 8.66
C LYS A 21 -9.09 12.09 9.07
N VAL A 22 -8.83 10.81 9.33
CA VAL A 22 -7.47 10.35 9.69
C VAL A 22 -6.49 10.50 8.52
N ARG A 23 -6.93 10.21 7.29
CA ARG A 23 -6.12 10.47 6.08
C ARG A 23 -5.76 11.94 5.94
N GLN A 24 -6.75 12.83 6.09
CA GLN A 24 -6.52 14.27 6.08
C GLN A 24 -5.56 14.70 7.20
N GLN A 25 -5.68 14.13 8.40
CA GLN A 25 -4.73 14.42 9.49
C GLN A 25 -3.31 14.00 9.14
N HIS A 26 -3.13 12.84 8.50
CA HIS A 26 -1.83 12.36 8.03
C HIS A 26 -1.25 13.25 6.92
N ASP A 27 -2.05 13.60 5.92
CA ASP A 27 -1.61 14.45 4.80
C ASP A 27 -1.22 15.87 5.26
N ASN A 28 -1.82 16.34 6.36
CA ASN A 28 -1.50 17.62 6.99
C ASN A 28 -0.28 17.58 7.93
N LEU A 29 0.37 16.42 8.13
CA LEU A 29 1.63 16.36 8.88
C LEU A 29 2.70 17.21 8.17
N PRO A 30 3.66 17.81 8.88
CA PRO A 30 4.72 18.58 8.23
C PRO A 30 5.48 17.76 7.18
N THR A 31 5.64 18.29 5.97
CA THR A 31 6.55 17.76 4.94
C THR A 31 8.00 18.01 5.35
N SER A 32 8.92 17.21 4.80
CA SER A 32 10.35 17.51 4.89
C SER A 32 10.66 18.86 4.22
N LYS A 33 11.58 19.61 4.82
CA LYS A 33 12.13 20.85 4.21
C LYS A 33 12.95 20.57 2.96
N TYR A 34 13.36 19.33 2.73
CA TYR A 34 14.05 18.92 1.50
C TYR A 34 13.16 19.09 0.26
N PHE A 35 11.83 19.01 0.41
CA PHE A 35 10.87 19.29 -0.66
C PHE A 35 10.57 20.78 -0.83
N ASP A 36 11.23 21.66 -0.07
CA ASP A 36 11.09 23.11 -0.24
C ASP A 36 12.00 23.53 -1.41
N ASP A 37 11.45 23.51 -2.63
CA ASP A 37 12.07 23.70 -3.96
C ASP A 37 12.86 25.02 -4.15
N THR A 38 13.12 25.76 -3.08
CA THR A 38 13.59 27.14 -3.15
C THR A 38 15.05 27.29 -3.59
N ASN A 39 15.88 26.22 -3.62
CA ASN A 39 17.32 26.33 -3.95
C ASN A 39 18.01 25.04 -4.49
N ILE A 40 17.36 24.19 -5.28
CA ILE A 40 18.06 23.05 -5.92
C ILE A 40 18.70 23.53 -7.23
N SER A 41 19.98 23.20 -7.47
CA SER A 41 20.65 23.51 -8.74
C SER A 41 20.17 22.57 -9.85
N ASP A 42 20.18 23.05 -11.11
CA ASP A 42 19.82 22.22 -12.27
C ASP A 42 20.64 20.92 -12.35
N GLU A 43 21.91 20.95 -11.93
CA GLU A 43 22.79 19.77 -11.91
C GLU A 43 22.32 18.71 -10.90
N VAL A 44 21.95 19.12 -9.69
CA VAL A 44 21.43 18.22 -8.65
C VAL A 44 20.07 17.67 -9.08
N PHE A 45 19.19 18.52 -9.61
CA PHE A 45 17.90 18.07 -10.12
C PHE A 45 18.04 17.01 -11.22
N LEU A 46 18.91 17.24 -12.20
CA LEU A 46 19.12 16.29 -13.30
C LEU A 46 19.73 14.98 -12.83
N HIS A 47 20.65 15.04 -11.86
CA HIS A 47 21.20 13.85 -11.21
C HIS A 47 20.09 13.04 -10.53
N ASP A 48 19.33 13.66 -9.63
CA ASP A 48 18.30 12.99 -8.83
C ASP A 48 17.16 12.45 -9.71
N TYR A 49 16.79 13.19 -10.76
CA TYR A 49 15.83 12.71 -11.74
C TYR A 49 16.33 11.45 -12.46
N LYS A 50 17.59 11.44 -12.91
CA LYS A 50 18.16 10.29 -13.60
C LYS A 50 18.23 9.07 -12.69
N GLU A 51 18.72 9.23 -11.47
CA GLU A 51 18.79 8.14 -10.47
C GLU A 51 17.39 7.62 -10.13
N SER A 52 16.41 8.52 -9.96
CA SER A 52 15.02 8.13 -9.69
C SER A 52 14.41 7.30 -10.83
N VAL A 53 14.69 7.67 -12.08
CA VAL A 53 14.23 6.90 -13.26
C VAL A 53 14.91 5.53 -13.31
N GLU A 54 16.20 5.45 -13.02
CA GLU A 54 16.93 4.18 -12.96
C GLU A 54 16.36 3.26 -11.87
N ARG A 55 16.14 3.78 -10.67
CA ARG A 55 15.49 3.05 -9.56
C ARG A 55 14.09 2.56 -9.93
N GLY A 56 13.29 3.42 -10.57
CA GLY A 56 11.96 3.05 -11.06
C GLY A 56 12.01 1.89 -12.07
N HIS A 57 13.01 1.90 -12.96
CA HIS A 57 13.24 0.81 -13.90
C HIS A 57 13.66 -0.50 -13.19
N GLU A 58 14.58 -0.43 -12.23
CA GLU A 58 15.00 -1.59 -11.43
C GLU A 58 13.80 -2.22 -10.69
N LEU A 59 12.99 -1.40 -10.03
CA LEU A 59 11.78 -1.86 -9.33
C LEU A 59 10.79 -2.53 -10.29
N ALA A 60 10.58 -1.96 -11.48
CA ALA A 60 9.70 -2.54 -12.49
C ALA A 60 10.18 -3.93 -12.96
N LEU A 61 11.50 -4.12 -13.14
CA LEU A 61 12.07 -5.43 -13.50
C LEU A 61 11.84 -6.46 -12.39
N VAL A 62 11.97 -6.06 -11.13
CA VAL A 62 11.71 -6.94 -9.97
C VAL A 62 10.24 -7.34 -9.93
N PHE A 63 9.30 -6.41 -10.17
CA PHE A 63 7.88 -6.74 -10.26
C PHE A 63 7.60 -7.72 -11.39
N VAL A 64 8.13 -7.48 -12.59
CA VAL A 64 7.95 -8.39 -13.74
C VAL A 64 8.44 -9.80 -13.42
N ALA A 65 9.64 -9.93 -12.85
CA ALA A 65 10.20 -11.23 -12.47
C ALA A 65 9.33 -11.94 -11.42
N THR A 66 8.88 -11.20 -10.41
CA THR A 66 8.01 -11.71 -9.35
C THR A 66 6.67 -12.19 -9.90
N ILE A 67 6.05 -11.39 -10.79
CA ILE A 67 4.75 -11.74 -11.40
C ILE A 67 4.88 -13.02 -12.23
N GLN A 68 5.96 -13.16 -13.00
CA GLN A 68 6.22 -14.35 -13.81
C GLN A 68 6.45 -15.61 -12.98
N GLU A 69 6.96 -15.47 -11.76
CA GLU A 69 7.18 -16.60 -10.83
C GLU A 69 5.88 -17.05 -10.16
N HIS A 70 4.98 -16.12 -9.81
CA HIS A 70 3.84 -16.39 -8.95
C HIS A 70 2.49 -16.55 -9.66
N TYR A 71 2.34 -16.07 -10.89
CA TYR A 71 1.06 -16.05 -11.60
C TYR A 71 1.06 -16.91 -12.86
N THR A 72 -0.11 -17.43 -13.21
CA THR A 72 -0.29 -18.18 -14.45
C THR A 72 -0.26 -17.24 -15.66
N ARG A 73 0.01 -17.80 -16.84
CA ARG A 73 0.09 -17.03 -18.09
C ARG A 73 -1.15 -16.16 -18.35
N ASP A 74 -2.32 -16.64 -17.97
CA ASP A 74 -3.59 -15.96 -18.19
C ASP A 74 -3.83 -14.83 -17.16
N GLU A 75 -3.15 -14.86 -16.01
CA GLU A 75 -3.24 -13.84 -14.96
C GLU A 75 -2.20 -12.72 -15.13
N ILE A 76 -1.03 -13.02 -15.71
CA ILE A 76 0.12 -12.10 -15.81
C ILE A 76 -0.28 -10.75 -16.41
N GLU A 77 -1.09 -10.72 -17.48
CA GLU A 77 -1.48 -9.46 -18.15
C GLU A 77 -2.27 -8.55 -17.21
N LYS A 78 -3.33 -9.08 -16.58
CA LYS A 78 -4.16 -8.34 -15.62
C LYS A 78 -3.36 -7.86 -14.41
N VAL A 79 -2.57 -8.77 -13.83
CA VAL A 79 -1.73 -8.50 -12.65
C VAL A 79 -0.70 -7.40 -12.95
N THR A 80 -0.09 -7.44 -14.13
CA THR A 80 0.86 -6.41 -14.55
C THR A 80 0.18 -5.06 -14.71
N GLU A 81 -1.00 -5.01 -15.33
CA GLU A 81 -1.78 -3.78 -15.50
C GLU A 81 -2.15 -3.15 -14.14
N ASP A 82 -2.61 -3.96 -13.19
CA ASP A 82 -2.99 -3.51 -11.84
C ASP A 82 -1.80 -2.91 -11.08
N ILE A 83 -0.62 -3.59 -11.11
CA ILE A 83 0.61 -3.05 -10.51
C ILE A 83 1.02 -1.75 -11.19
N VAL A 84 1.07 -1.72 -12.51
CA VAL A 84 1.50 -0.52 -13.25
C VAL A 84 0.58 0.64 -12.93
N ARG A 85 -0.73 0.42 -12.86
CA ARG A 85 -1.73 1.43 -12.52
C ARG A 85 -1.49 2.00 -11.12
N CYS A 86 -1.31 1.16 -10.10
CA CYS A 86 -1.10 1.61 -8.73
C CYS A 86 0.27 2.25 -8.50
N VAL A 87 1.34 1.66 -9.04
CA VAL A 87 2.70 2.22 -8.93
C VAL A 87 2.77 3.57 -9.63
N SER A 88 2.20 3.69 -10.85
CA SER A 88 2.17 4.96 -11.59
C SER A 88 1.38 6.03 -10.86
N TYR A 89 0.27 5.66 -10.20
CA TYR A 89 -0.47 6.59 -9.34
C TYR A 89 0.37 7.11 -8.19
N LEU A 90 1.00 6.21 -7.43
CA LEU A 90 1.77 6.56 -6.24
C LEU A 90 2.99 7.41 -6.61
N ILE A 91 3.74 7.02 -7.64
CA ILE A 91 4.91 7.78 -8.12
C ILE A 91 4.48 9.11 -8.74
N GLY A 92 3.47 9.11 -9.62
CA GLY A 92 3.01 10.31 -10.32
C GLY A 92 2.44 11.39 -9.39
N ASN A 93 2.02 11.01 -8.18
CA ASN A 93 1.57 11.94 -7.14
C ASN A 93 2.63 12.17 -6.04
N CYS A 94 3.88 11.74 -6.27
CA CYS A 94 4.99 11.84 -5.30
C CYS A 94 4.67 11.21 -3.94
N ARG A 95 3.80 10.21 -3.92
CA ARG A 95 3.40 9.46 -2.71
C ARG A 95 4.25 8.22 -2.48
N MET A 96 5.06 7.83 -3.46
CA MET A 96 6.10 6.81 -3.38
C MET A 96 7.29 7.26 -4.23
N PHE A 97 8.48 7.29 -3.65
CA PHE A 97 9.68 7.80 -4.31
C PHE A 97 10.95 7.10 -3.79
N PRO A 98 11.97 6.90 -4.65
CA PRO A 98 13.19 6.23 -4.25
C PRO A 98 14.09 7.15 -3.42
N ASP A 99 14.95 6.54 -2.62
CA ASP A 99 16.14 7.19 -2.10
C ASP A 99 17.20 7.25 -3.22
N VAL A 100 17.76 8.43 -3.47
CA VAL A 100 18.77 8.63 -4.52
C VAL A 100 20.17 8.20 -4.06
N ASP A 101 20.43 8.22 -2.76
CA ASP A 101 21.72 7.87 -2.17
C ASP A 101 21.81 6.38 -1.81
N TYR A 102 20.68 5.77 -1.44
CA TYR A 102 20.61 4.38 -1.02
C TYR A 102 19.88 3.49 -2.02
N LYS A 103 20.62 2.51 -2.54
CA LYS A 103 20.03 1.46 -3.38
C LYS A 103 19.01 0.65 -2.60
N ASP A 104 17.94 0.28 -3.29
CA ASP A 104 16.83 -0.53 -2.80
C ASP A 104 15.97 0.10 -1.70
N ILE A 105 16.20 1.38 -1.37
CA ILE A 105 15.41 2.12 -0.38
C ILE A 105 14.40 3.04 -1.08
N TRP A 106 13.18 3.03 -0.55
CA TRP A 106 12.05 3.81 -1.01
C TRP A 106 11.32 4.42 0.17
N TYR A 107 10.65 5.53 -0.07
CA TYR A 107 9.80 6.18 0.91
C TYR A 107 8.37 6.31 0.40
N THR A 108 7.43 6.28 1.34
CA THR A 108 6.04 6.64 1.08
C THR A 108 5.47 7.47 2.21
N ASP A 109 4.65 8.47 1.85
CA ASP A 109 3.78 9.16 2.80
C ASP A 109 2.30 8.80 2.58
N TYR A 110 2.03 7.75 1.79
CA TYR A 110 0.68 7.36 1.45
C TYR A 110 0.05 6.56 2.59
N TYR A 111 -0.96 7.15 3.25
CA TYR A 111 -1.52 6.62 4.50
C TYR A 111 -1.98 5.16 4.40
N ASP A 112 -2.70 4.77 3.35
CA ASP A 112 -3.22 3.40 3.27
C ASP A 112 -2.10 2.37 3.00
N LEU A 113 -1.03 2.76 2.29
CA LEU A 113 0.15 1.92 2.07
C LEU A 113 0.94 1.75 3.36
N ILE A 114 1.11 2.83 4.13
CA ILE A 114 1.67 2.84 5.49
C ILE A 114 0.89 1.88 6.40
N GLN A 115 -0.45 1.95 6.40
CA GLN A 115 -1.28 1.06 7.22
C GLN A 115 -1.15 -0.41 6.82
N LEU A 116 -1.00 -0.69 5.52
CA LEU A 116 -0.79 -2.04 5.01
C LEU A 116 0.58 -2.58 5.41
N ALA A 117 1.65 -1.81 5.22
CA ALA A 117 3.00 -2.17 5.66
C ALA A 117 3.06 -2.46 7.17
N GLN A 118 2.42 -1.62 7.99
CA GLN A 118 2.31 -1.86 9.44
C GLN A 118 1.61 -3.17 9.80
N ASP A 119 0.51 -3.50 9.11
CA ASP A 119 -0.18 -4.78 9.31
C ASP A 119 0.72 -5.98 8.95
N MET A 120 1.54 -5.81 7.91
CA MET A 120 2.52 -6.78 7.43
C MET A 120 3.81 -6.82 8.26
N ARG A 121 4.01 -5.87 9.19
CA ARG A 121 5.25 -5.66 9.95
C ARG A 121 6.47 -5.36 9.05
N LEU A 122 6.24 -4.58 8.00
CA LEU A 122 7.23 -4.14 7.04
C LEU A 122 7.56 -2.65 7.22
N GLY A 123 8.73 -2.26 6.74
CA GLY A 123 9.25 -0.89 6.77
C GLY A 123 9.73 -0.41 8.14
N ASP A 124 10.38 0.74 8.13
CA ASP A 124 10.95 1.39 9.31
C ASP A 124 10.44 2.84 9.48
N TYR A 125 9.95 3.16 10.69
CA TYR A 125 9.52 4.50 11.09
C TYR A 125 10.54 5.23 11.98
N SER A 126 11.63 4.55 12.34
CA SER A 126 12.62 5.02 13.30
C SER A 126 13.82 5.73 12.67
N LEU A 127 14.00 5.55 11.36
CA LEU A 127 15.10 6.16 10.61
C LEU A 127 14.79 7.64 10.31
N PRO A 128 15.79 8.52 10.44
CA PRO A 128 15.64 9.91 10.04
C PRO A 128 15.37 9.97 8.53
N HIS A 129 14.48 10.87 8.10
CA HIS A 129 14.11 11.01 6.69
C HIS A 129 15.31 11.35 5.82
N TRP A 130 16.18 12.20 6.34
CA TRP A 130 17.48 12.56 5.80
C TRP A 130 18.44 12.78 6.96
N PRO A 131 19.76 12.73 6.75
CA PRO A 131 20.75 12.97 7.81
C PRO A 131 20.49 14.26 8.59
N GLU A 132 19.93 15.29 7.95
CA GLU A 132 19.61 16.58 8.58
C GLU A 132 18.18 16.72 9.11
N GLU A 133 17.26 15.79 8.81
CA GLU A 133 15.85 15.90 9.20
C GLU A 133 15.28 14.60 9.81
N GLN A 134 15.01 14.66 11.12
CA GLN A 134 14.43 13.53 11.84
C GLN A 134 12.96 13.30 11.47
N ASN A 135 12.55 12.04 11.41
CA ASN A 135 11.15 11.60 11.21
C ASN A 135 10.28 11.73 12.47
N ILE A 136 10.22 12.94 13.05
CA ILE A 136 9.54 13.18 14.34
C ILE A 136 8.02 13.01 14.20
N SER A 137 7.47 13.41 13.05
CA SER A 137 6.03 13.34 12.78
C SER A 137 5.54 11.97 12.31
N ARG A 138 6.46 11.03 11.98
CA ARG A 138 6.14 9.72 11.39
C ARG A 138 5.33 9.83 10.10
N ARG A 139 5.59 10.90 9.31
CA ARG A 139 4.87 11.16 8.07
C ARG A 139 5.26 10.15 6.99
N TYR A 140 6.54 9.86 6.85
CA TYR A 140 7.06 8.95 5.84
C TYR A 140 7.46 7.61 6.47
N LEU A 141 7.29 6.55 5.69
CA LEU A 141 7.75 5.19 5.98
C LEU A 141 8.85 4.83 4.99
N GLU A 142 9.98 4.35 5.51
CA GLU A 142 11.02 3.73 4.69
C GLU A 142 10.64 2.28 4.38
N LEU A 143 10.80 1.88 3.13
CA LEU A 143 10.52 0.55 2.59
C LEU A 143 11.70 0.09 1.76
N THR A 144 12.09 -1.17 1.92
CA THR A 144 12.99 -1.82 0.97
C THR A 144 12.23 -2.23 -0.29
N VAL A 145 12.93 -2.49 -1.39
CA VAL A 145 12.34 -3.14 -2.58
C VAL A 145 11.65 -4.45 -2.23
N SER A 146 12.19 -5.23 -1.29
CA SER A 146 11.55 -6.47 -0.83
C SER A 146 10.23 -6.21 -0.09
N ASP A 147 10.15 -5.15 0.71
CA ASP A 147 8.91 -4.74 1.37
C ASP A 147 7.86 -4.34 0.34
N LEU A 148 8.24 -3.54 -0.65
CA LEU A 148 7.36 -3.14 -1.76
C LEU A 148 6.83 -4.37 -2.50
N VAL A 149 7.71 -5.30 -2.89
CA VAL A 149 7.29 -6.55 -3.56
C VAL A 149 6.28 -7.32 -2.72
N GLN A 150 6.54 -7.52 -1.43
CA GLN A 150 5.62 -8.24 -0.55
C GLN A 150 4.26 -7.53 -0.45
N ILE A 151 4.25 -6.20 -0.31
CA ILE A 151 3.02 -5.42 -0.22
C ILE A 151 2.22 -5.52 -1.52
N PHE A 152 2.87 -5.33 -2.67
CA PHE A 152 2.21 -5.39 -3.97
C PHE A 152 1.74 -6.81 -4.31
N LEU A 153 2.45 -7.87 -3.90
CA LEU A 153 1.95 -9.24 -4.03
C LEU A 153 0.67 -9.47 -3.21
N ALA A 154 0.62 -8.99 -1.96
CA ALA A 154 -0.59 -9.08 -1.15
C ALA A 154 -1.77 -8.31 -1.77
N PHE A 155 -1.48 -7.19 -2.44
CA PHE A 155 -2.42 -6.39 -3.21
C PHE A 155 -2.98 -7.13 -4.44
N LEU A 156 -2.13 -7.87 -5.14
CA LEU A 156 -2.49 -8.62 -6.36
C LEU A 156 -3.39 -9.82 -6.08
N GLU A 157 -3.23 -10.47 -4.93
CA GLU A 157 -4.15 -11.53 -4.50
C GLU A 157 -5.61 -11.02 -4.46
N GLU A 158 -5.83 -9.77 -4.05
CA GLU A 158 -7.18 -9.18 -4.00
C GLU A 158 -7.67 -8.68 -5.36
N SER A 159 -6.78 -8.15 -6.21
CA SER A 159 -7.17 -7.62 -7.52
C SER A 159 -7.70 -8.71 -8.48
N ILE A 160 -7.30 -9.96 -8.24
CA ILE A 160 -7.80 -11.13 -8.96
C ILE A 160 -9.21 -11.56 -8.49
N ILE A 161 -9.53 -11.40 -7.20
CA ILE A 161 -10.73 -11.97 -6.58
C ILE A 161 -12.02 -11.21 -6.97
N GLU A 162 -11.95 -9.91 -7.21
CA GLU A 162 -13.14 -9.12 -7.56
C GLU A 162 -12.94 -8.36 -8.88
N GLU A 163 -13.74 -8.70 -9.92
CA GLU A 163 -13.86 -7.90 -11.15
C GLU A 163 -14.58 -6.59 -10.84
N TYR A 164 -13.87 -5.59 -10.30
CA TYR A 164 -14.39 -4.23 -10.30
C TYR A 164 -14.06 -3.54 -11.60
N SER A 165 -15.10 -3.09 -12.30
CA SER A 165 -14.96 -2.08 -13.33
C SER A 165 -14.78 -0.71 -12.66
N PHE A 166 -13.57 -0.42 -12.18
CA PHE A 166 -13.16 0.97 -11.95
C PHE A 166 -12.88 1.58 -13.32
N GLU A 167 -13.95 1.98 -14.02
CA GLU A 167 -13.89 2.73 -15.28
C GLU A 167 -12.95 3.93 -15.08
N ASP A 168 -11.72 3.80 -15.60
CA ASP A 168 -10.62 4.76 -15.73
C ASP A 168 -10.16 5.57 -14.49
N ASN A 169 -10.80 5.46 -13.32
CA ASN A 169 -10.38 6.19 -12.12
C ASN A 169 -9.26 5.47 -11.34
N THR A 170 -8.02 5.74 -11.72
CA THR A 170 -6.80 5.16 -11.12
C THR A 170 -6.61 5.49 -9.64
N GLU A 171 -7.02 6.67 -9.18
CA GLU A 171 -7.00 7.02 -7.75
C GLU A 171 -7.96 6.14 -6.97
N GLU A 172 -9.22 6.10 -7.40
CA GLU A 172 -10.26 5.32 -6.70
C GLU A 172 -9.93 3.83 -6.69
N PHE A 173 -9.40 3.31 -7.80
CA PHE A 173 -8.86 1.97 -7.92
C PHE A 173 -7.77 1.68 -6.89
N THR A 174 -6.75 2.54 -6.82
CA THR A 174 -5.61 2.35 -5.91
C THR A 174 -6.05 2.42 -4.44
N ASN A 175 -6.86 3.44 -4.11
CA ASN A 175 -7.43 3.62 -2.78
C ASN A 175 -8.30 2.41 -2.38
N TYR A 176 -9.07 1.87 -3.32
CA TYR A 176 -9.93 0.72 -3.09
C TYR A 176 -9.12 -0.54 -2.79
N LEU A 177 -8.17 -0.88 -3.66
CA LEU A 177 -7.43 -2.13 -3.54
C LEU A 177 -6.58 -2.19 -2.28
N LEU A 178 -5.83 -1.14 -1.94
CA LEU A 178 -5.06 -1.10 -0.70
C LEU A 178 -5.96 -1.28 0.53
N ARG A 179 -7.17 -0.71 0.50
CA ARG A 179 -8.14 -0.83 1.58
C ARG A 179 -8.73 -2.22 1.70
N GLU A 180 -9.14 -2.83 0.59
CA GLU A 180 -9.71 -4.18 0.64
C GLU A 180 -8.65 -5.21 1.01
N THR A 181 -7.42 -5.08 0.51
CA THR A 181 -6.26 -5.88 0.96
C THR A 181 -6.09 -5.81 2.47
N LEU A 182 -6.05 -4.60 3.04
CA LEU A 182 -5.93 -4.44 4.48
C LEU A 182 -7.11 -5.07 5.25
N LYS A 183 -8.34 -4.91 4.74
CA LYS A 183 -9.54 -5.49 5.37
C LYS A 183 -9.52 -7.01 5.34
N THR A 184 -9.23 -7.61 4.18
CA THR A 184 -9.19 -9.06 4.01
C THR A 184 -8.12 -9.66 4.91
N ARG A 185 -6.91 -9.10 4.93
CA ARG A 185 -5.84 -9.51 5.84
C ARG A 185 -6.24 -9.45 7.31
N ARG A 186 -6.80 -8.32 7.76
CA ARG A 186 -7.29 -8.15 9.14
C ARG A 186 -8.43 -9.11 9.47
N ARG A 187 -9.28 -9.45 8.51
CA ARG A 187 -10.35 -10.45 8.67
C ARG A 187 -9.76 -11.85 8.83
N VAL A 188 -8.85 -12.27 7.95
CA VAL A 188 -8.17 -13.57 8.01
C VAL A 188 -7.40 -13.72 9.32
N ARG A 189 -6.67 -12.69 9.75
CA ARG A 189 -5.96 -12.68 11.04
C ARG A 189 -6.91 -12.88 12.23
N ARG A 190 -8.00 -12.11 12.28
CA ARG A 190 -9.04 -12.27 13.33
C ARG A 190 -9.67 -13.66 13.32
N GLN A 191 -9.83 -14.27 12.14
CA GLN A 191 -10.35 -15.63 12.03
C GLN A 191 -9.35 -16.65 12.60
N LYS A 192 -8.07 -16.57 12.22
CA LYS A 192 -6.99 -17.41 12.79
C LYS A 192 -6.84 -17.23 14.30
N ASP A 193 -6.97 -16.00 14.79
CA ASP A 193 -6.95 -15.70 16.23
C ASP A 193 -8.14 -16.35 16.95
N ARG A 194 -9.33 -16.37 16.33
CA ARG A 194 -10.51 -17.08 16.87
C ARG A 194 -10.33 -18.59 16.86
N GLU A 195 -9.81 -19.15 15.77
CA GLU A 195 -9.55 -20.59 15.62
C GLU A 195 -8.46 -21.09 16.58
N SER A 196 -7.46 -20.26 16.87
CA SER A 196 -6.44 -20.56 17.89
C SER A 196 -6.94 -20.38 19.32
N GLN A 197 -7.99 -19.59 19.54
CA GLN A 197 -8.65 -19.39 20.84
C GLN A 197 -9.82 -20.33 21.08
N THR A 198 -10.29 -21.07 20.08
CA THR A 198 -11.27 -22.15 20.28
C THR A 198 -10.64 -23.26 21.10
N ILE A 199 -10.96 -23.28 22.40
CA ILE A 199 -10.75 -24.40 23.30
C ILE A 199 -11.39 -25.64 22.64
N PRO A 200 -10.70 -26.78 22.52
CA PRO A 200 -11.32 -28.01 22.05
C PRO A 200 -12.39 -28.42 23.06
N PHE A 201 -13.63 -28.07 22.78
CA PHE A 201 -14.76 -28.58 23.52
C PHE A 201 -14.98 -30.01 23.04
N ILE A 202 -14.68 -30.97 23.93
CA ILE A 202 -14.91 -32.42 23.87
C ILE A 202 -13.67 -33.25 23.48
N GLU A 203 -13.04 -33.85 24.49
CA GLU A 203 -12.74 -35.31 24.51
C GLU A 203 -12.33 -35.75 25.93
N ARG A 204 -13.25 -35.61 26.90
CA ARG A 204 -13.22 -36.40 28.14
C ARG A 204 -14.64 -36.75 28.54
N ILE A 205 -15.23 -37.71 27.82
CA ILE A 205 -16.26 -38.56 28.42
C ILE A 205 -15.47 -39.66 29.13
N PRO A 206 -15.47 -39.75 30.48
CA PRO A 206 -14.91 -40.89 31.16
C PRO A 206 -15.80 -42.09 30.85
N THR A 207 -15.30 -43.01 30.03
CA THR A 207 -15.81 -44.38 29.98
C THR A 207 -15.27 -45.12 31.20
N GLU A 208 -15.96 -44.99 32.33
CA GLU A 208 -15.82 -45.96 33.42
C GLU A 208 -16.86 -47.07 33.18
N LEU A 209 -16.33 -48.28 32.95
CA LEU A 209 -17.02 -49.58 32.95
C LEU A 209 -16.82 -50.23 34.32
#